data_AF-A0A6P5RQT4-F1
#
_entry.id   AF-A0A6P5RQT4-F1
#
_cell.length_a   1.000
_cell.length_b   1.000
_cell.length_c   1.000
_cell.angle_alpha   90.00
_cell.angle_beta   90.00
_cell.angle_gamma   90.00
#
_symmetry.space_group_name_H-M   'P 1'
#
loop_
_entity.id
_entity.type
_entity.pdbx_description
1 polymer ?
#
loop_
_entity_poly.entity_id
_entity_poly.type
_entity_poly.pdbx_seq_one_letter_code
_entity_poly.pdbx_strand_id
1 'polypeptide(L)'
;MSPPAMVKMEDTEVSASNSSNSESRDSDPVRARFTDLCKNGLSLDENPYTQAMKLFKETKHLLITNASAIGNGTPEEAERFWFAFVLYSVKTLSEKNSDNSQLSSDDNGFSLFQILRAVKLNIVDFFKELPQFVVKAGPILSNLYGIDWENKLEAKELQANFVYLSLLSK
;
A
#
# COMPACT_ATOMS: atom_id res chain seq x y z
N MET A 1 -45.96 -40.46 39.36
CA MET A 1 -46.03 -41.08 38.01
C MET A 1 -44.82 -40.61 37.23
N SER A 2 -44.15 -41.53 36.53
CA SER A 2 -43.05 -41.34 35.55
C SER A 2 -41.73 -40.63 35.98
N PRO A 3 -40.56 -41.20 35.63
CA PRO A 3 -39.24 -40.54 35.52
C PRO A 3 -39.04 -40.06 34.03
N PRO A 4 -37.84 -39.77 33.46
CA PRO A 4 -36.44 -39.72 33.95
C PRO A 4 -35.82 -38.29 33.70
N ALA A 5 -34.54 -37.98 33.37
CA ALA A 5 -33.36 -38.78 32.98
C ALA A 5 -31.99 -38.07 33.16
N MET A 6 -30.95 -38.91 33.34
CA MET A 6 -29.55 -38.87 32.86
C MET A 6 -28.79 -37.55 32.63
N VAL A 7 -27.64 -37.46 33.33
CA VAL A 7 -26.44 -36.71 32.93
C VAL A 7 -25.80 -37.35 31.69
N LYS A 8 -25.26 -36.54 30.77
CA LYS A 8 -24.08 -36.91 29.95
C LYS A 8 -23.11 -35.73 29.89
N MET A 9 -21.88 -35.96 30.33
CA MET A 9 -20.71 -35.11 30.01
C MET A 9 -20.04 -35.68 28.76
N GLU A 10 -19.55 -34.82 27.86
CA GLU A 10 -18.41 -35.11 26.98
C GLU A 10 -17.89 -33.80 26.39
N ASP A 11 -16.76 -33.31 26.88
CA ASP A 11 -15.95 -32.31 26.18
C ASP A 11 -15.14 -33.00 25.09
N THR A 12 -15.06 -32.41 23.90
CA THR A 12 -13.91 -32.54 22.99
C THR A 12 -13.88 -31.36 22.04
N GLU A 13 -12.79 -30.60 22.09
CA GLU A 13 -12.45 -29.56 21.12
C GLU A 13 -12.12 -30.18 19.75
N VAL A 14 -12.64 -29.62 18.67
CA VAL A 14 -12.01 -29.77 17.34
C VAL A 14 -12.05 -28.46 16.57
N SER A 15 -10.93 -27.74 16.57
CA SER A 15 -10.71 -26.58 15.71
C SER A 15 -10.59 -27.03 14.24
N ALA A 16 -11.49 -26.56 13.38
CA ALA A 16 -11.50 -26.85 11.93
C ALA A 16 -11.64 -25.57 11.09
N SER A 17 -10.68 -24.65 11.26
CA SER A 17 -10.60 -23.35 10.59
C SER A 17 -10.16 -23.46 9.11
N ASN A 18 -10.89 -24.24 8.32
CA ASN A 18 -10.64 -24.40 6.88
C ASN A 18 -11.09 -23.17 6.08
N SER A 19 -10.22 -22.16 6.03
CA SER A 19 -10.25 -21.14 4.99
C SER A 19 -9.93 -21.77 3.62
N SER A 20 -10.82 -21.63 2.64
CA SER A 20 -10.44 -21.62 1.23
C SER A 20 -11.48 -20.90 0.36
N ASN A 21 -11.00 -20.01 -0.48
CA ASN A 21 -11.59 -19.61 -1.75
C ASN A 21 -13.09 -19.21 -1.76
N SER A 22 -13.42 -18.16 -1.03
CA SER A 22 -14.24 -17.11 -1.65
C SER A 22 -13.40 -16.38 -2.72
N GLU A 23 -13.24 -16.99 -3.89
CA GLU A 23 -12.86 -16.27 -5.10
C GLU A 23 -14.03 -15.34 -5.48
N SER A 24 -14.10 -14.19 -4.81
CA SER A 24 -15.10 -13.17 -5.06
C SER A 24 -14.93 -12.64 -6.48
N ARG A 25 -15.91 -12.96 -7.33
CA ARG A 25 -15.93 -12.55 -8.74
C ARG A 25 -15.97 -11.02 -8.85
N ASP A 26 -14.80 -10.47 -9.14
CA ASP A 26 -14.55 -9.23 -9.88
C ASP A 26 -15.47 -8.04 -9.54
N SER A 27 -15.65 -7.80 -8.24
CA SER A 27 -16.42 -6.69 -7.68
C SER A 27 -15.66 -6.04 -6.51
N ASP A 28 -14.36 -5.82 -6.74
CA ASP A 28 -13.49 -5.07 -5.84
C ASP A 28 -13.37 -3.61 -6.33
N PRO A 29 -14.23 -2.67 -5.88
CA PRO A 29 -14.28 -1.32 -6.42
C PRO A 29 -13.01 -0.52 -6.14
N VAL A 30 -12.28 -0.85 -5.07
CA VAL A 30 -10.99 -0.23 -4.73
C VAL A 30 -9.92 -0.64 -5.74
N ARG A 31 -9.84 -1.94 -6.06
CA ARG A 31 -8.94 -2.47 -7.09
C ARG A 31 -9.31 -1.95 -8.48
N ALA A 32 -10.59 -1.81 -8.79
CA ALA A 32 -11.05 -1.22 -10.05
C ALA A 32 -10.57 0.23 -10.19
N ARG A 33 -10.75 1.07 -9.16
CA ARG A 33 -10.22 2.46 -9.14
C ARG A 33 -8.70 2.52 -9.24
N PHE A 34 -7.98 1.63 -8.57
CA PHE A 34 -6.51 1.59 -8.69
C PHE A 34 -6.06 1.14 -10.09
N THR A 35 -6.77 0.20 -10.72
CA THR A 35 -6.50 -0.26 -12.09
C THR A 35 -6.76 0.86 -13.12
N ASP A 36 -7.85 1.61 -12.95
CA ASP A 36 -8.18 2.80 -13.75
C ASP A 36 -7.12 3.90 -13.59
N LEU A 37 -6.72 4.22 -12.35
CA LEU A 37 -5.64 5.16 -12.07
C LEU A 37 -4.33 4.78 -12.78
N CYS A 38 -3.93 3.51 -12.72
CA CYS A 38 -2.71 3.05 -13.38
C CYS A 38 -2.80 3.15 -14.91
N LYS A 39 -3.90 2.69 -15.51
CA LYS A 39 -4.03 2.58 -16.98
C LYS A 39 -4.44 3.88 -17.67
N ASN A 40 -5.37 4.63 -17.08
CA ASN A 40 -5.99 5.81 -17.67
C ASN A 40 -5.52 7.11 -17.00
N GLY A 41 -5.13 7.06 -15.72
CA GLY A 41 -4.62 8.21 -14.97
C GLY A 41 -3.12 8.46 -15.13
N LEU A 42 -2.32 7.40 -15.29
CA LEU A 42 -0.86 7.45 -15.43
C LEU A 42 -0.31 6.76 -16.68
N SER A 43 -1.11 5.99 -17.41
CA SER A 43 -0.69 5.22 -18.61
C SER A 43 0.54 4.32 -18.37
N LEU A 44 0.56 3.60 -17.24
CA LEU A 44 1.70 2.75 -16.87
C LEU A 44 1.98 1.61 -17.86
N ASP A 45 3.26 1.44 -18.20
CA ASP A 45 3.77 0.26 -18.89
C ASP A 45 3.54 -1.04 -18.11
N GLU A 46 3.57 -2.17 -18.81
CA GLU A 46 3.19 -3.49 -18.26
C GLU A 46 4.02 -3.90 -17.02
N ASN A 47 5.31 -3.57 -16.99
CA ASN A 47 6.19 -3.86 -15.84
C ASN A 47 5.81 -3.04 -14.58
N PRO A 48 5.87 -1.68 -14.57
CA PRO A 48 5.46 -0.90 -13.39
C PRO A 48 3.98 -1.13 -13.03
N TYR A 49 3.09 -1.34 -13.99
CA TYR A 49 1.71 -1.76 -13.73
C TYR A 49 1.64 -3.08 -12.96
N THR A 50 2.36 -4.11 -13.39
CA THR A 50 2.34 -5.44 -12.75
C THR A 50 2.92 -5.38 -11.34
N GLN A 51 4.00 -4.63 -11.13
CA GLN A 51 4.57 -4.40 -9.80
C GLN A 51 3.60 -3.61 -8.90
N ALA A 52 2.98 -2.55 -9.41
CA ALA A 52 2.00 -1.76 -8.68
C ALA A 52 0.78 -2.59 -8.27
N MET A 53 0.25 -3.43 -9.16
CA MET A 53 -0.85 -4.34 -8.82
C MET A 53 -0.45 -5.40 -7.80
N LYS A 54 0.79 -5.91 -7.84
CA LYS A 54 1.33 -6.85 -6.83
C LYS A 54 1.41 -6.17 -5.46
N LEU A 55 2.09 -5.03 -5.36
CA LEU A 55 2.25 -4.31 -4.08
C LEU A 55 0.91 -3.80 -3.54
N PHE A 56 -0.01 -3.35 -4.40
CA PHE A 56 -1.37 -3.02 -3.99
C PHE A 56 -2.10 -4.22 -3.40
N LYS A 57 -2.07 -5.38 -4.07
CA LYS A 57 -2.74 -6.60 -3.59
C LYS A 57 -2.25 -6.99 -2.18
N GLU A 58 -0.94 -7.03 -1.98
CA GLU A 58 -0.36 -7.40 -0.69
C GLU A 58 -0.68 -6.36 0.40
N THR A 59 -0.60 -5.06 0.09
CA THR A 59 -0.84 -3.97 1.07
C THR A 59 -2.32 -3.61 1.28
N LYS A 60 -3.27 -4.08 0.45
CA LYS A 60 -4.68 -3.66 0.50
C LYS A 60 -5.34 -3.86 1.87
N HIS A 61 -4.97 -4.92 2.59
CA HIS A 61 -5.53 -5.19 3.92
C HIS A 61 -5.14 -4.08 4.93
N LEU A 62 -3.95 -3.48 4.79
CA LEU A 62 -3.51 -2.37 5.62
C LEU A 62 -4.35 -1.11 5.37
N LEU A 63 -4.68 -0.79 4.11
CA LEU A 63 -5.62 0.29 3.77
C LEU A 63 -6.97 0.08 4.49
N ILE A 64 -7.56 -1.11 4.38
CA ILE A 64 -8.87 -1.42 5.01
C ILE A 64 -8.81 -1.24 6.53
N THR A 65 -7.75 -1.73 7.19
CA THR A 65 -7.57 -1.61 8.64
C THR A 65 -7.24 -0.19 9.11
N ASN A 66 -6.74 0.70 8.24
CA ASN A 66 -6.21 2.01 8.62
C ASN A 66 -6.94 3.21 7.98
N ALA A 67 -8.00 3.00 7.20
CA ALA A 67 -8.64 4.07 6.42
C ALA A 67 -9.10 5.28 7.27
N SER A 68 -9.60 5.05 8.48
CA SER A 68 -10.01 6.11 9.41
C SER A 68 -8.86 6.92 10.03
N ALA A 69 -7.61 6.49 9.82
CA ALA A 69 -6.39 7.08 10.37
C ALA A 69 -5.48 7.69 9.29
N ILE A 70 -5.96 7.88 8.06
CA ILE A 70 -5.21 8.42 6.93
C ILE A 70 -5.89 9.70 6.42
N GLY A 71 -5.14 10.79 6.30
CA GLY A 71 -5.68 12.09 5.86
C GLY A 71 -6.82 12.58 6.77
N ASN A 72 -7.97 12.93 6.18
CA ASN A 72 -9.18 13.29 6.94
C ASN A 72 -10.01 12.08 7.46
N GLY A 73 -9.55 10.84 7.27
CA GLY A 73 -10.22 9.62 7.70
C GLY A 73 -11.40 9.17 6.84
N THR A 74 -11.66 9.83 5.69
CA THR A 74 -12.65 9.34 4.71
C THR A 74 -12.08 8.21 3.85
N PRO A 75 -12.87 7.18 3.49
CA PRO A 75 -12.40 6.08 2.63
C PRO A 75 -11.84 6.56 1.28
N GLU A 76 -12.50 7.55 0.67
CA GLU A 76 -12.14 8.11 -0.64
C GLU A 76 -10.80 8.85 -0.62
N GLU A 77 -10.37 9.35 0.54
CA GLU A 77 -9.09 10.05 0.70
C GLU A 77 -7.99 9.10 1.14
N ALA A 78 -8.29 8.17 2.07
CA ALA A 78 -7.39 7.07 2.42
C ALA A 78 -6.98 6.25 1.19
N GLU A 79 -7.90 5.99 0.26
CA GLU A 79 -7.59 5.38 -1.03
C GLU A 79 -6.58 6.19 -1.86
N ARG A 80 -6.75 7.51 -1.99
CA ARG A 80 -5.83 8.38 -2.75
C ARG A 80 -4.42 8.34 -2.19
N PHE A 81 -4.29 8.43 -0.86
CA PHE A 81 -3.01 8.31 -0.16
C PHE A 81 -2.39 6.93 -0.41
N TRP A 82 -3.14 5.85 -0.22
CA TRP A 82 -2.62 4.49 -0.40
C TRP A 82 -2.20 4.19 -1.83
N PHE A 83 -2.98 4.63 -2.81
CA PHE A 83 -2.65 4.52 -4.23
C PHE A 83 -1.34 5.27 -4.52
N ALA A 84 -1.19 6.49 -4.01
CA ALA A 84 0.04 7.26 -4.19
C ALA A 84 1.26 6.61 -3.54
N PHE A 85 1.13 6.04 -2.34
CA PHE A 85 2.24 5.36 -1.66
C PHE A 85 2.66 4.07 -2.36
N VAL A 86 1.72 3.27 -2.85
CA VAL A 86 2.03 2.08 -3.65
C VAL A 86 2.77 2.48 -4.94
N LEU A 87 2.26 3.47 -5.67
CA LEU A 87 2.85 3.93 -6.93
C LEU A 87 4.25 4.54 -6.72
N TYR A 88 4.42 5.35 -5.68
CA TYR A 88 5.72 5.93 -5.32
C TYR A 88 6.73 4.85 -4.92
N SER A 89 6.31 3.89 -4.09
CA SER A 89 7.16 2.75 -3.71
C SER A 89 7.59 1.94 -4.93
N VAL A 90 6.68 1.67 -5.87
CA VAL A 90 7.02 0.91 -7.09
C VAL A 90 8.00 1.68 -7.98
N LYS A 91 7.83 3.00 -8.15
CA LYS A 91 8.82 3.82 -8.88
C LYS A 91 10.21 3.68 -8.24
N THR A 92 10.34 4.14 -6.98
CA THR A 92 11.65 4.32 -6.35
C THR A 92 12.35 2.99 -6.02
N LEU A 93 11.60 1.92 -5.76
CA LEU A 93 12.17 0.60 -5.47
C LEU A 93 12.45 -0.25 -6.73
N SER A 94 11.78 0.01 -7.86
CA SER A 94 12.06 -0.70 -9.12
C SER A 94 13.27 -0.16 -9.89
N GLU A 95 13.67 1.10 -9.66
CA GLU A 95 14.74 1.78 -10.42
C GLU A 95 16.17 1.35 -10.02
N LYS A 96 16.37 0.65 -8.88
CA LYS A 96 17.68 0.43 -8.23
C LYS A 96 18.12 -1.05 -8.09
N ASN A 97 17.83 -1.90 -9.09
CA ASN A 97 18.36 -3.28 -9.16
C ASN A 97 19.49 -3.47 -10.21
N SER A 98 19.91 -2.41 -10.90
CA SER A 98 21.05 -2.43 -11.82
C SER A 98 22.29 -1.84 -11.14
N ASP A 99 23.25 -2.69 -10.78
CA ASP A 99 24.55 -2.22 -10.31
C ASP A 99 25.33 -1.53 -11.45
N ASN A 100 25.91 -0.38 -11.10
CA ASN A 100 26.76 0.51 -11.91
C ASN A 100 26.06 1.47 -12.90
N SER A 101 26.32 2.74 -12.60
CA SER A 101 26.60 3.83 -13.55
C SER A 101 25.45 4.54 -14.27
N GLN A 102 25.73 5.83 -14.49
CA GLN A 102 24.98 6.83 -15.26
C GLN A 102 23.61 7.26 -14.74
N LEU A 103 23.39 8.55 -14.94
CA LEU A 103 22.13 9.27 -14.81
C LEU A 103 21.25 8.97 -16.05
N SER A 104 20.99 7.69 -16.34
CA SER A 104 20.21 7.26 -17.50
C SER A 104 18.74 7.63 -17.30
N SER A 105 18.22 8.51 -18.14
CA SER A 105 16.87 9.05 -18.05
C SER A 105 15.78 8.11 -18.58
N ASP A 106 15.89 6.81 -18.28
CA ASP A 106 14.80 5.85 -18.46
C ASP A 106 13.82 6.03 -17.29
N ASP A 107 13.11 7.18 -17.33
CA ASP A 107 12.04 7.50 -16.40
C ASP A 107 10.95 6.44 -16.50
N ASN A 108 10.54 5.89 -15.36
CA ASN A 108 9.77 4.65 -15.23
C ASN A 108 8.27 4.83 -15.59
N GLY A 109 7.98 5.59 -16.66
CA GLY A 109 6.67 6.03 -17.15
C GLY A 109 6.09 7.27 -16.45
N PHE A 110 6.44 7.49 -15.17
CA PHE A 110 5.80 8.51 -14.33
C PHE A 110 6.69 9.04 -13.21
N SER A 111 6.46 10.31 -12.83
CA SER A 111 7.08 11.01 -11.71
C SER A 111 6.12 11.20 -10.52
N LEU A 112 6.65 11.51 -9.33
CA LEU A 112 5.84 11.81 -8.14
C LEU A 112 4.81 12.92 -8.39
N PHE A 113 5.13 13.96 -9.18
CA PHE A 113 4.18 15.02 -9.52
C PHE A 113 3.03 14.55 -10.42
N GLN A 114 3.24 13.53 -11.27
CA GLN A 114 2.15 12.89 -12.01
C GLN A 114 1.27 12.04 -11.08
N ILE A 115 1.85 11.27 -10.16
CA ILE A 115 1.10 10.51 -9.13
C ILE A 115 0.18 11.47 -8.36
N LEU A 116 0.76 12.50 -7.74
CA LEU A 116 0.04 13.46 -6.89
C LEU A 116 -1.06 14.19 -7.67
N ARG A 117 -0.81 14.57 -8.93
CA ARG A 117 -1.83 15.16 -9.81
C ARG A 117 -2.98 14.19 -10.10
N ALA A 118 -2.67 12.92 -10.42
CA ALA A 118 -3.66 11.92 -10.77
C ALA A 118 -4.56 11.55 -9.56
N VAL A 119 -3.99 11.39 -8.37
CA VAL A 119 -4.76 11.17 -7.13
C VAL A 119 -5.31 12.44 -6.47
N LYS A 120 -4.99 13.62 -7.01
CA LYS A 120 -5.38 14.95 -6.49
C LYS A 120 -4.92 15.23 -5.04
N LEU A 121 -3.70 14.81 -4.71
CA LEU A 121 -3.04 15.13 -3.43
C LEU A 121 -2.03 16.26 -3.60
N ASN A 122 -1.73 16.94 -2.49
CA ASN A 122 -0.61 17.87 -2.42
C ASN A 122 0.63 17.19 -1.81
N ILE A 123 1.82 17.74 -2.12
CA ILE A 123 3.10 17.15 -1.72
C ILE A 123 3.38 17.22 -0.19
N VAL A 124 2.80 18.20 0.50
CA VAL A 124 3.02 18.38 1.95
C VAL A 124 2.28 17.30 2.73
N ASP A 125 0.98 17.12 2.48
CA ASP A 125 0.22 16.07 3.16
C ASP A 125 0.66 14.66 2.71
N PHE A 126 1.14 14.48 1.46
CA PHE A 126 1.76 13.22 1.04
C PHE A 126 2.95 12.84 1.94
N PHE A 127 3.91 13.74 2.18
CA PHE A 127 5.07 13.45 3.03
C PHE A 127 4.76 13.41 4.54
N LYS A 128 3.64 14.02 4.96
CA LYS A 128 3.11 13.96 6.33
C LYS A 128 2.49 12.60 6.65
N GLU A 129 1.81 12.02 5.67
CA GLU A 129 1.14 10.72 5.77
C GLU A 129 2.08 9.53 5.39
N LEU A 130 3.11 9.75 4.57
CA LEU A 130 4.05 8.71 4.13
C LEU A 130 4.70 7.90 5.29
N PRO A 131 5.15 8.51 6.43
CA PRO A 131 5.77 7.76 7.51
C PRO A 131 4.88 6.66 8.10
N GLN A 132 3.56 6.88 8.16
CA GLN A 132 2.65 5.83 8.67
C GLN A 132 2.49 4.67 7.67
N PHE A 133 2.56 4.93 6.37
CA PHE A 133 2.63 3.87 5.36
C PHE A 133 3.94 3.09 5.47
N VAL A 134 5.09 3.78 5.56
CA VAL A 134 6.43 3.17 5.70
C VAL A 134 6.48 2.21 6.91
N VAL A 135 5.97 2.63 8.07
CA VAL A 135 5.91 1.78 9.28
C VAL A 135 4.99 0.57 9.09
N LYS A 136 3.81 0.73 8.46
CA LYS A 136 2.79 -0.33 8.35
C LYS A 136 3.09 -1.33 7.23
N ALA A 137 3.59 -0.86 6.08
CA ALA A 137 3.92 -1.66 4.91
C ALA A 137 5.35 -2.19 4.92
N GLY A 138 6.23 -1.71 5.81
CA GLY A 138 7.65 -2.06 5.84
C GLY A 138 8.00 -3.56 5.78
N PRO A 139 7.30 -4.47 6.50
CA PRO A 139 7.53 -5.91 6.37
C PRO A 139 7.23 -6.46 4.96
N ILE A 140 6.20 -5.91 4.30
CA ILE A 140 5.79 -6.29 2.93
C ILE A 140 6.80 -5.74 1.92
N LEU A 141 7.24 -4.49 2.10
CA LEU A 141 8.25 -3.86 1.25
C LEU A 141 9.60 -4.58 1.35
N SER A 142 10.05 -4.92 2.56
CA SER A 142 11.27 -5.72 2.80
C SER A 142 11.22 -7.10 2.13
N ASN A 143 10.05 -7.77 2.16
CA ASN A 143 9.85 -9.07 1.53
C ASN A 143 9.77 -9.00 -0.02
N LEU A 144 9.32 -7.87 -0.59
CA LEU A 144 9.16 -7.70 -2.03
C LEU A 144 10.37 -7.08 -2.73
N TYR A 145 11.12 -6.21 -2.04
CA TYR A 145 12.19 -5.38 -2.63
C TYR A 145 13.57 -5.54 -1.94
N GLY A 146 13.66 -6.37 -0.91
CA GLY A 146 14.90 -6.64 -0.17
C GLY A 146 15.05 -5.77 1.09
N ILE A 147 16.00 -6.14 1.95
CA ILE A 147 16.21 -5.52 3.27
C ILE A 147 16.64 -4.04 3.21
N ASP A 148 17.10 -3.57 2.06
CA ASP A 148 17.57 -2.20 1.83
C ASP A 148 16.48 -1.25 1.30
N TRP A 149 15.23 -1.73 1.16
CA TRP A 149 14.07 -0.96 0.70
C TRP A 149 13.92 0.40 1.39
N GLU A 150 14.19 0.50 2.70
CA GLU A 150 14.00 1.74 3.47
C GLU A 150 15.00 2.83 3.04
N ASN A 151 16.22 2.42 2.68
CA ASN A 151 17.24 3.30 2.14
C ASN A 151 16.96 3.64 0.66
N LYS A 152 16.52 2.65 -0.14
CA LYS A 152 16.12 2.85 -1.54
C LYS A 152 14.94 3.83 -1.67
N LEU A 153 13.96 3.75 -0.77
CA LEU A 153 12.79 4.65 -0.68
C LEU A 153 13.12 6.03 -0.10
N GLU A 154 14.38 6.27 0.30
CA GLU A 154 14.88 7.55 0.84
C GLU A 154 14.10 8.05 2.08
N ALA A 155 13.41 7.14 2.78
CA ALA A 155 12.38 7.50 3.78
C ALA A 155 12.89 8.38 4.94
N LYS A 156 14.15 8.17 5.37
CA LYS A 156 14.81 9.00 6.39
C LYS A 156 15.13 10.41 5.88
N GLU A 157 15.50 10.55 4.62
CA GLU A 157 15.77 11.85 3.97
C GLU A 157 14.46 12.61 3.72
N LEU A 158 13.41 11.91 3.28
CA LEU A 158 12.06 12.48 3.15
C LEU A 158 11.53 12.97 4.51
N GLN A 159 11.77 12.23 5.60
CA GLN A 159 11.41 12.66 6.95
C GLN A 159 12.19 13.91 7.38
N ALA A 160 13.50 13.98 7.12
CA ALA A 160 14.32 15.16 7.41
C ALA A 160 13.87 16.38 6.59
N ASN A 161 13.58 16.19 5.31
CA ASN A 161 13.07 17.23 4.41
C ASN A 161 11.68 17.73 4.83
N PHE A 162 10.78 16.85 5.26
CA PHE A 162 9.48 17.26 5.81
C PHE A 162 9.64 18.10 7.08
N VAL A 163 10.49 17.68 8.02
CA VAL A 163 10.79 18.45 9.24
C VAL A 163 11.35 19.83 8.89
N TYR A 164 12.31 19.90 7.97
CA TYR A 164 12.90 21.16 7.51
C TYR A 164 11.88 22.09 6.85
N LEU A 165 11.04 21.58 5.94
CA LEU A 165 9.97 22.36 5.30
C LEU A 165 8.93 22.85 6.33
N SER A 166 8.58 22.03 7.33
CA SER A 166 7.66 22.42 8.42
C SER A 166 8.23 23.46 9.39
N LEU A 167 9.56 23.65 9.38
CA LEU A 167 10.26 24.71 10.12
C LEU A 167 10.34 26.00 9.30
N LEU A 168 10.53 25.90 7.97
CA LEU A 168 10.55 27.03 7.04
C LEU A 168 9.17 27.64 6.76
N SER A 169 8.07 26.90 7.01
CA SER A 169 6.71 27.37 6.77
C SER A 169 6.06 28.05 7.99
N LYS A 170 6.84 28.82 8.76
CA LYS A 170 6.43 29.53 9.97
C LYS A 170 6.94 30.97 9.98
#